data_AF-A0A7W7V7U5-F1
#
_entry.id   AF-A0A7W7V7U5-F1
#
_cell.length_a   1.000
_cell.length_b   1.000
_cell.length_c   1.000
_cell.angle_alpha   90.00
_cell.angle_beta   90.00
_cell.angle_gamma   90.00
#
_symmetry.space_group_name_H-M   'P 1'
#
loop_
_entity.id
_entity.type
_entity.pdbx_description
1 polymer ?
#
loop_
_entity_poly.entity_id
_entity_poly.type
_entity_poly.pdbx_seq_one_letter_code
_entity_poly.pdbx_strand_id
1 'polypeptide(L)'
;MRAEHHRLGRLLAWLLLPALALAAPPTLDPALRELLAPWLARWDSLDAGARARLQGNARRWLALDEAGRIDFLARVAAWEALPPAERARRREAYAAWRSLEAGERAAVAAAAARYAAATPERQAAWREAFDALDLDVRRAWLLGPEAGRDFIRLRPLFAFVPPEEHAATQALLRSLTPAAREDLIVLLRRLPPAEWDALRRELVALPETQRAARLRARLAD
;
A
#
# COMPACT_ATOMS: atom_id res chain seq x y z
N MET A 1 -26.08 22.50 -8.25
CA MET A 1 -26.09 22.31 -6.79
C MET A 1 -26.62 20.95 -6.33
N ARG A 2 -27.93 20.65 -6.23
CA ARG A 2 -28.43 19.36 -5.64
C ARG A 2 -27.82 18.07 -6.25
N ALA A 3 -27.58 18.02 -7.56
CA ALA A 3 -26.95 16.88 -8.23
C ALA A 3 -25.43 16.75 -7.96
N GLU A 4 -24.75 17.86 -7.67
CA GLU A 4 -23.32 17.90 -7.34
C GLU A 4 -23.08 17.40 -5.92
N HIS A 5 -23.95 17.75 -4.97
CA HIS A 5 -23.85 17.28 -3.58
C HIS A 5 -23.97 15.75 -3.45
N HIS A 6 -24.81 15.10 -4.27
CA HIS A 6 -24.90 13.63 -4.31
C HIS A 6 -23.67 12.96 -4.94
N ARG A 7 -23.03 13.59 -5.93
CA ARG A 7 -21.76 13.11 -6.51
C ARG A 7 -20.62 13.32 -5.51
N LEU A 8 -20.49 14.52 -4.93
CA LEU A 8 -19.49 14.86 -3.91
C LEU A 8 -19.56 13.95 -2.67
N GLY A 9 -20.77 13.59 -2.23
CA GLY A 9 -20.98 12.62 -1.17
C GLY A 9 -20.32 11.27 -1.44
N ARG A 10 -20.38 10.75 -2.68
CA ARG A 10 -19.71 9.50 -3.07
C ARG A 10 -18.20 9.65 -3.26
N LEU A 11 -17.72 10.85 -3.60
CA LEU A 11 -16.31 11.15 -3.89
C LEU A 11 -15.45 11.34 -2.64
N LEU A 12 -16.04 11.72 -1.51
CA LEU A 12 -15.36 11.87 -0.22
C LEU A 12 -14.88 10.54 0.40
N ALA A 13 -15.13 9.39 -0.24
CA ALA A 13 -14.66 8.08 0.23
C ALA A 13 -13.19 7.76 -0.13
N TRP A 14 -12.49 8.61 -0.90
CA TRP A 14 -11.30 8.19 -1.66
C TRP A 14 -9.95 8.90 -1.39
N LEU A 15 -9.78 9.57 -0.25
CA LEU A 15 -8.48 10.16 0.09
C LEU A 15 -7.98 9.70 1.46
N LEU A 16 -7.02 8.78 1.41
CA LEU A 16 -6.32 8.15 2.53
C LEU A 16 -5.22 9.06 3.07
N LEU A 17 -5.47 9.65 4.24
CA LEU A 17 -4.46 10.15 5.18
C LEU A 17 -5.02 9.89 6.59
N PRO A 18 -4.30 9.19 7.50
CA PRO A 18 -4.76 9.02 8.86
C PRO A 18 -4.52 10.34 9.60
N ALA A 19 -5.57 10.93 10.15
CA ALA A 19 -5.43 11.96 11.18
C ALA A 19 -5.66 11.27 12.52
N LEU A 20 -4.62 11.17 13.34
CA LEU A 20 -4.78 10.88 14.76
C LEU A 20 -5.42 12.10 15.41
N ALA A 21 -6.56 11.94 16.07
CA ALA A 21 -7.05 12.92 17.03
C ALA A 21 -7.93 12.23 18.09
N LEU A 22 -7.43 12.20 19.33
CA LEU A 22 -8.25 12.05 20.53
C LEU A 22 -8.80 13.43 20.89
N ALA A 23 -10.09 13.66 20.66
CA ALA A 23 -10.85 14.77 21.22
C ALA A 23 -12.35 14.40 21.21
N ALA A 24 -13.10 14.87 22.23
CA ALA A 24 -14.56 14.77 22.32
C ALA A 24 -15.24 15.23 21.01
N PRO A 25 -16.40 14.66 20.61
CA PRO A 25 -16.91 14.86 19.25
C PRO A 25 -17.22 16.34 19.05
N PRO A 26 -16.49 17.06 18.17
CA PRO A 26 -16.85 18.42 17.85
C PRO A 26 -18.24 18.40 17.21
N THR A 27 -19.14 19.27 17.66
CA THR A 27 -20.32 19.62 16.86
C THR A 27 -19.82 19.99 15.47
N LEU A 28 -20.22 19.21 14.46
CA LEU A 28 -19.81 19.42 13.07
C LEU A 28 -20.13 20.87 12.66
N ASP A 29 -19.15 21.59 12.14
CA ASP A 29 -19.35 22.89 11.48
C ASP A 29 -20.51 22.78 10.46
N PRO A 30 -21.43 23.77 10.38
CA PRO A 30 -22.54 23.78 9.42
C PRO A 30 -22.14 23.43 7.97
N ALA A 31 -21.02 23.96 7.46
CA ALA A 31 -20.58 23.69 6.08
C ALA A 31 -20.13 22.23 5.91
N LEU A 32 -19.48 21.66 6.93
CA LEU A 32 -19.14 20.24 6.99
C LEU A 32 -20.39 19.36 7.06
N ARG A 33 -21.39 19.77 7.86
CA ARG A 33 -22.64 19.03 8.01
C ARG A 33 -23.41 18.94 6.70
N GLU A 34 -23.47 20.03 5.95
CA GLU A 34 -24.12 20.05 4.62
C GLU A 34 -23.43 19.09 3.65
N LEU A 35 -22.10 19.15 3.56
CA LEU A 35 -21.33 18.30 2.66
C LEU A 35 -21.41 16.81 3.03
N LEU A 36 -21.52 16.51 4.33
CA LEU A 36 -21.65 15.15 4.84
C LEU A 36 -23.09 14.67 4.95
N ALA A 37 -24.10 15.46 4.57
CA ALA A 37 -25.51 15.12 4.68
C ALA A 37 -25.88 13.70 4.19
N PRO A 38 -25.35 13.20 3.06
CA PRO A 38 -25.64 11.83 2.59
C PRO A 38 -25.16 10.72 3.53
N TRP A 39 -24.21 11.02 4.43
CA TRP A 39 -23.61 10.09 5.38
C TRP A 39 -24.19 10.23 6.78
N LEU A 40 -24.91 11.31 7.08
CA LEU A 40 -25.44 11.57 8.42
C LEU A 40 -26.41 10.49 8.88
N ALA A 41 -27.25 9.95 7.99
CA ALA A 41 -28.19 8.88 8.30
C ALA A 41 -27.52 7.56 8.76
N ARG A 42 -26.23 7.37 8.45
CA ARG A 42 -25.44 6.21 8.87
C ARG A 42 -24.25 6.60 9.74
N TRP A 43 -24.25 7.82 10.28
CA TRP A 43 -23.08 8.37 10.96
C TRP A 43 -22.66 7.54 12.17
N ASP A 44 -23.63 7.07 12.95
CA ASP A 44 -23.40 6.30 14.15
C ASP A 44 -22.94 4.86 13.87
N SER A 45 -23.21 4.34 12.66
CA SER A 45 -22.69 3.04 12.22
C SER A 45 -21.26 3.12 11.66
N LEU A 46 -20.69 4.31 11.50
CA LEU A 46 -19.32 4.50 11.03
C LEU A 46 -18.33 4.44 12.20
N ASP A 47 -17.28 3.64 12.06
CA ASP A 47 -16.18 3.64 13.02
C ASP A 47 -15.51 5.03 13.12
N ALA A 48 -14.79 5.27 14.23
CA ALA A 48 -14.15 6.56 14.48
C ALA A 48 -13.18 6.96 13.37
N GLY A 49 -12.46 6.01 12.78
CA GLY A 49 -11.56 6.25 11.66
C GLY A 49 -12.29 6.66 10.38
N ALA A 50 -13.43 6.03 10.06
CA ALA A 50 -14.28 6.36 8.93
C ALA A 50 -14.85 7.77 9.06
N ARG A 51 -15.34 8.13 10.25
CA ARG A 51 -15.81 9.49 10.55
C ARG A 51 -14.70 10.52 10.40
N ALA A 52 -13.51 10.25 10.96
CA ALA A 52 -12.35 11.13 10.83
C ALA A 52 -11.91 11.33 9.36
N ARG A 53 -11.93 10.27 8.55
CA ARG A 53 -11.63 10.34 7.11
C ARG A 53 -12.62 11.23 6.35
N LEU A 54 -13.92 11.02 6.55
CA LEU A 54 -14.97 11.83 5.91
C LEU A 54 -14.86 13.31 6.28
N GLN A 55 -14.67 13.61 7.57
CA GLN A 55 -14.44 14.99 8.04
C GLN A 55 -13.17 15.60 7.44
N GLY A 56 -12.06 14.84 7.41
CA GLY A 56 -10.80 15.30 6.82
C GLY A 56 -10.93 15.60 5.32
N ASN A 57 -11.63 14.75 4.57
CA ASN A 57 -11.91 14.96 3.15
C ASN A 57 -12.79 16.18 2.93
N ALA A 58 -13.82 16.35 3.76
CA ALA A 58 -14.72 17.49 3.69
C ALA A 58 -13.99 18.81 3.97
N ARG A 59 -13.12 18.86 4.99
CA ARG A 59 -12.27 20.04 5.26
C ARG A 59 -11.35 20.36 4.09
N ARG A 60 -10.72 19.35 3.50
CA ARG A 60 -9.86 19.54 2.31
C ARG A 60 -10.65 20.12 1.14
N TRP A 61 -11.85 19.60 0.86
CA TRP A 61 -12.71 20.11 -0.19
C TRP A 61 -13.11 21.57 0.02
N LEU A 62 -13.50 21.92 1.25
CA LEU A 62 -13.89 23.28 1.61
C LEU A 62 -12.71 24.26 1.50
N ALA A 63 -11.48 23.80 1.77
CA ALA A 63 -10.26 24.60 1.64
C ALA A 63 -9.81 24.83 0.19
N LEU A 64 -10.34 24.08 -0.79
CA LEU A 64 -10.06 24.33 -2.21
C LEU A 64 -10.81 25.58 -2.69
N ASP A 65 -10.11 26.39 -3.49
CA ASP A 65 -10.72 27.43 -4.30
C ASP A 65 -11.42 26.83 -5.53
N GLU A 66 -12.04 27.68 -6.36
CA GLU A 66 -12.82 27.20 -7.50
C GLU A 66 -11.95 26.44 -8.51
N ALA A 67 -10.75 26.95 -8.81
CA ALA A 67 -9.81 26.26 -9.69
C ALA A 67 -9.41 24.89 -9.14
N GLY A 68 -9.10 24.79 -7.84
CA GLY A 68 -8.76 23.55 -7.17
C GLY A 68 -9.92 22.54 -7.14
N ARG A 69 -11.17 23.02 -7.01
CA ARG A 69 -12.37 22.17 -7.09
C ARG A 69 -12.58 21.63 -8.49
N ILE A 70 -12.43 22.46 -9.53
CA ILE A 70 -12.51 22.03 -10.93
C ILE A 70 -11.46 20.95 -11.22
N ASP A 71 -10.21 21.18 -10.85
CA ASP A 71 -9.13 20.20 -11.06
C ASP A 71 -9.40 18.90 -10.28
N PHE A 72 -9.88 19.00 -9.04
CA PHE A 72 -10.29 17.82 -8.27
C PHE A 72 -11.37 17.01 -8.97
N LEU A 73 -12.43 17.66 -9.46
CA LEU A 73 -13.53 17.00 -10.17
C LEU A 73 -13.06 16.37 -11.48
N ALA A 74 -12.14 17.00 -12.20
CA ALA A 74 -11.54 16.45 -13.41
C ALA A 74 -10.75 15.16 -13.11
N ARG A 75 -9.91 15.16 -12.05
CA ARG A 75 -9.15 13.96 -11.63
C ARG A 75 -10.07 12.83 -11.18
N VAL A 76 -11.16 13.18 -10.50
CA VAL A 76 -12.21 12.23 -10.11
C VAL A 76 -12.86 11.60 -11.34
N ALA A 77 -13.28 12.41 -12.32
CA ALA A 77 -13.92 11.91 -13.53
C ALA A 77 -12.96 11.00 -14.32
N ALA A 78 -11.69 11.39 -14.41
CA ALA A 78 -10.65 10.56 -15.01
C ALA A 78 -10.47 9.23 -14.27
N TRP A 79 -10.53 9.22 -12.93
CA TRP A 79 -10.49 8.00 -12.14
C TRP A 79 -11.73 7.11 -12.32
N GLU A 80 -12.93 7.68 -12.31
CA GLU A 80 -14.19 6.96 -12.50
C GLU A 80 -14.28 6.32 -13.91
N ALA A 81 -13.68 6.96 -14.91
CA ALA A 81 -13.59 6.45 -16.28
C ALA A 81 -12.64 5.26 -16.44
N LEU A 82 -11.77 4.98 -15.45
CA LEU A 82 -10.86 3.84 -15.52
C LEU A 82 -11.63 2.51 -15.41
N PRO A 83 -11.24 1.50 -16.21
CA PRO A 83 -11.77 0.15 -16.07
C PRO A 83 -11.62 -0.38 -14.62
N PRO A 84 -12.56 -1.21 -14.12
CA PRO A 84 -12.51 -1.72 -12.75
C PRO A 84 -11.19 -2.39 -12.38
N ALA A 85 -10.60 -3.16 -13.31
CA ALA A 85 -9.31 -3.82 -13.13
C ALA A 85 -8.15 -2.82 -12.95
N GLU A 86 -8.13 -1.75 -13.75
CA GLU A 86 -7.11 -0.70 -13.64
C GLU A 86 -7.25 0.10 -12.32
N ARG A 87 -8.49 0.38 -11.90
CA ARG A 87 -8.73 0.97 -10.58
C ARG A 87 -8.26 0.07 -9.44
N ALA A 88 -8.45 -1.25 -9.57
CA ALA A 88 -7.97 -2.23 -8.59
C ALA A 88 -6.44 -2.28 -8.53
N ARG A 89 -5.77 -2.32 -9.69
CA ARG A 89 -4.30 -2.27 -9.79
C ARG A 89 -3.73 -1.01 -9.13
N ARG A 90 -4.29 0.17 -9.43
CA ARG A 90 -3.83 1.45 -8.83
C ARG A 90 -4.06 1.51 -7.33
N ARG A 91 -5.19 0.96 -6.85
CA ARG A 91 -5.45 0.80 -5.41
C ARG A 91 -4.39 -0.06 -4.73
N GLU A 92 -4.06 -1.21 -5.33
CA GLU A 92 -3.06 -2.14 -4.79
C GLU A 92 -1.68 -1.46 -4.72
N ALA A 93 -1.26 -0.80 -5.80
CA ALA A 93 -0.01 -0.04 -5.82
C ALA A 93 0.02 1.09 -4.78
N TYR A 94 -1.10 1.79 -4.57
CA TYR A 94 -1.19 2.82 -3.55
C TYR A 94 -1.13 2.25 -2.13
N ALA A 95 -1.82 1.13 -1.87
CA ALA A 95 -1.75 0.44 -0.59
C ALA A 95 -0.34 -0.08 -0.30
N ALA A 96 0.33 -0.64 -1.32
CA ALA A 96 1.73 -1.03 -1.25
C ALA A 96 2.63 0.15 -0.88
N TRP A 97 2.54 1.28 -1.61
CA TRP A 97 3.31 2.49 -1.31
C TRP A 97 3.08 3.02 0.11
N ARG A 98 1.82 2.98 0.59
CA ARG A 98 1.47 3.38 1.97
C ARG A 98 2.07 2.47 3.04
N SER A 99 2.32 1.21 2.70
CA SER A 99 2.93 0.22 3.61
C SER A 99 4.45 0.31 3.71
N LEU A 100 5.10 0.99 2.76
CA LEU A 100 6.56 1.16 2.74
C LEU A 100 7.04 2.02 3.91
N GLU A 101 8.24 1.74 4.40
CA GLU A 101 8.89 2.59 5.40
C GLU A 101 9.30 3.96 4.84
N ALA A 102 9.63 4.92 5.70
CA ALA A 102 9.98 6.27 5.27
C ALA A 102 11.19 6.30 4.31
N GLY A 103 12.23 5.49 4.59
CA GLY A 103 13.41 5.37 3.73
C GLY A 103 13.07 4.77 2.36
N GLU A 104 12.27 3.72 2.33
CA GLU A 104 11.81 3.10 1.08
C GLU A 104 10.92 4.04 0.25
N ARG A 105 10.01 4.80 0.89
CA ARG A 105 9.21 5.81 0.20
C ARG A 105 10.09 6.89 -0.42
N ALA A 106 11.15 7.32 0.27
CA ALA A 106 12.11 8.28 -0.26
C ALA A 106 12.87 7.71 -1.46
N ALA A 107 13.30 6.44 -1.40
CA ALA A 107 13.96 5.76 -2.52
C ALA A 107 13.03 5.65 -3.75
N VAL A 108 11.76 5.28 -3.56
CA VAL A 108 10.75 5.24 -4.62
C VAL A 108 10.50 6.63 -5.21
N ALA A 109 10.42 7.67 -4.38
CA ALA A 109 10.26 9.04 -4.85
C ALA A 109 11.47 9.51 -5.68
N ALA A 110 12.69 9.18 -5.26
CA ALA A 110 13.90 9.49 -6.01
C ALA A 110 13.95 8.74 -7.36
N ALA A 111 13.53 7.47 -7.39
CA ALA A 111 13.42 6.70 -8.63
C ALA A 111 12.38 7.30 -9.58
N ALA A 112 11.22 7.74 -9.06
CA ALA A 112 10.18 8.40 -9.84
C ALA A 112 10.67 9.74 -10.43
N ALA A 113 11.42 10.53 -9.66
CA ALA A 113 12.02 11.77 -10.16
C ALA A 113 13.03 11.51 -11.29
N ARG A 114 13.88 10.48 -11.14
CA ARG A 114 14.80 10.06 -12.20
C ARG A 114 14.07 9.58 -13.45
N TYR A 115 12.97 8.84 -13.28
CA TYR A 115 12.12 8.42 -14.39
C TYR A 115 11.54 9.62 -15.15
N ALA A 116 10.97 10.58 -14.42
CA ALA A 116 10.35 11.77 -15.00
C ALA A 116 11.36 12.70 -15.71
N ALA A 117 12.60 12.76 -15.21
CA ALA A 117 13.67 13.56 -15.80
C ALA A 117 14.34 12.90 -17.02
N ALA A 118 14.07 11.62 -17.29
CA ALA A 118 14.66 10.92 -18.43
C ALA A 118 13.97 11.29 -19.75
N THR A 119 14.69 11.13 -20.87
CA THR A 119 14.12 11.38 -22.20
C THR A 119 12.94 10.45 -22.49
N PRO A 120 12.00 10.83 -23.38
CA PRO A 120 10.86 9.98 -23.74
C PRO A 120 11.26 8.58 -24.21
N GLU A 121 12.35 8.47 -24.99
CA GLU A 121 12.88 7.21 -25.50
C GLU A 121 13.37 6.32 -24.34
N ARG A 122 14.05 6.92 -23.36
CA ARG A 122 14.52 6.21 -22.18
C ARG A 122 13.36 5.75 -21.30
N GLN A 123 12.36 6.61 -21.11
CA GLN A 123 11.14 6.25 -20.38
C GLN A 123 10.40 5.08 -21.04
N ALA A 124 10.24 5.12 -22.37
CA ALA A 124 9.62 4.05 -23.14
C ALA A 124 10.40 2.74 -22.99
N ALA A 125 11.73 2.77 -23.14
CA ALA A 125 12.58 1.60 -22.97
C ALA A 125 12.49 0.99 -21.56
N TRP A 126 12.45 1.81 -20.50
CA TRP A 126 12.25 1.31 -19.14
C TRP A 126 10.87 0.73 -18.91
N ARG A 127 9.83 1.31 -19.51
CA ARG A 127 8.46 0.80 -19.41
C ARG A 127 8.32 -0.54 -20.13
N GLU A 128 8.87 -0.65 -21.34
CA GLU A 128 8.91 -1.89 -22.10
C GLU A 128 9.66 -2.98 -21.34
N ALA A 129 10.86 -2.68 -20.82
CA ALA A 129 11.63 -3.61 -20.00
C ALA A 129 10.87 -4.06 -18.75
N PHE A 130 10.14 -3.15 -18.10
CA PHE A 130 9.29 -3.51 -16.95
C PHE A 130 8.09 -4.35 -17.35
N ASP A 131 7.42 -4.03 -18.45
CA ASP A 131 6.24 -4.75 -18.94
C ASP A 131 6.58 -6.15 -19.46
N ALA A 132 7.81 -6.35 -19.92
CA ALA A 132 8.37 -7.65 -20.30
C ALA A 132 8.67 -8.57 -19.10
N LEU A 133 8.66 -8.06 -17.87
CA LEU A 133 8.83 -8.90 -16.67
C LEU A 133 7.58 -9.77 -16.44
N ASP A 134 7.81 -11.00 -16.01
CA ASP A 134 6.76 -11.91 -15.54
C ASP A 134 5.86 -11.22 -14.51
N LEU A 135 4.57 -11.56 -14.50
CA LEU A 135 3.60 -10.94 -13.60
C LEU A 135 4.05 -11.04 -12.13
N ASP A 136 4.56 -12.19 -11.71
CA ASP A 136 5.03 -12.39 -10.33
C ASP A 136 6.21 -11.49 -9.99
N VAL A 137 7.11 -11.26 -10.95
CA VAL A 137 8.25 -10.35 -10.77
C VAL A 137 7.77 -8.92 -10.65
N ARG A 138 6.80 -8.50 -11.47
CA ARG A 138 6.19 -7.17 -11.35
C ARG A 138 5.48 -7.00 -10.01
N ARG A 139 4.77 -8.02 -9.54
CA ARG A 139 4.05 -7.99 -8.25
C ARG A 139 5.01 -8.00 -7.06
N ALA A 140 6.17 -8.62 -7.17
CA ALA A 140 7.20 -8.60 -6.11
C ALA A 140 7.59 -7.16 -5.72
N TRP A 141 7.63 -6.23 -6.67
CA TRP A 141 7.93 -4.82 -6.40
C TRP A 141 6.88 -4.10 -5.53
N LEU A 142 5.68 -4.66 -5.35
CA LEU A 142 4.70 -4.16 -4.38
C LEU A 142 5.15 -4.35 -2.92
N LEU A 143 6.16 -5.19 -2.68
CA LEU A 143 6.77 -5.35 -1.36
C LEU A 143 7.76 -4.23 -1.01
N GLY A 144 8.13 -3.40 -1.99
CA GLY A 144 9.16 -2.36 -1.84
C GLY A 144 10.44 -2.66 -2.62
N PRO A 145 11.34 -1.67 -2.74
CA PRO A 145 12.57 -1.82 -3.52
C PRO A 145 13.54 -2.84 -2.92
N GLU A 146 13.56 -3.00 -1.59
CA GLU A 146 14.44 -3.93 -0.89
C GLU A 146 13.87 -5.35 -0.93
N ALA A 147 12.70 -5.57 -0.30
CA ALA A 147 12.09 -6.88 -0.21
C ALA A 147 11.66 -7.44 -1.58
N GLY A 148 11.21 -6.58 -2.51
CA GLY A 148 10.80 -7.00 -3.86
C GLY A 148 11.95 -7.57 -4.69
N ARG A 149 13.17 -7.02 -4.54
CA ARG A 149 14.37 -7.54 -5.21
C ARG A 149 14.73 -8.94 -4.72
N ASP A 150 14.62 -9.17 -3.42
CA ASP A 150 14.95 -10.46 -2.80
C ASP A 150 13.86 -11.50 -3.00
N PHE A 151 12.61 -11.08 -3.16
CA PHE A 151 11.46 -11.96 -3.25
C PHE A 151 11.56 -12.95 -4.39
N ILE A 152 12.20 -12.62 -5.51
CA ILE A 152 12.41 -13.58 -6.61
C ILE A 152 13.17 -14.82 -6.14
N ARG A 153 14.17 -14.63 -5.29
CA ARG A 153 14.99 -15.71 -4.72
C ARG A 153 14.27 -16.43 -3.58
N LEU A 154 13.41 -15.73 -2.86
CA LEU A 154 12.61 -16.27 -1.76
C LEU A 154 11.27 -16.88 -2.21
N ARG A 155 10.89 -16.74 -3.49
CA ARG A 155 9.61 -17.19 -4.05
C ARG A 155 9.22 -18.62 -3.68
N PRO A 156 10.14 -19.61 -3.64
CA PRO A 156 9.78 -20.98 -3.27
C PRO A 156 9.19 -21.10 -1.86
N LEU A 157 9.59 -20.26 -0.90
CA LEU A 157 9.03 -20.22 0.46
C LEU A 157 7.56 -19.76 0.50
N PHE A 158 7.09 -19.15 -0.59
CA PHE A 158 5.80 -18.48 -0.65
C PHE A 158 4.86 -19.03 -1.74
N ALA A 159 5.23 -20.14 -2.37
CA ALA A 159 4.43 -20.73 -3.46
C ALA A 159 3.02 -21.18 -3.00
N PHE A 160 2.87 -21.59 -1.73
CA PHE A 160 1.63 -22.15 -1.19
C PHE A 160 1.24 -21.55 0.17
N VAL A 161 1.36 -20.23 0.33
CA VAL A 161 0.90 -19.58 1.57
C VAL A 161 -0.64 -19.51 1.57
N PRO A 162 -1.32 -20.01 2.60
CA PRO A 162 -2.77 -19.85 2.74
C PRO A 162 -3.17 -18.36 2.87
N PRO A 163 -4.35 -17.93 2.35
CA PRO A 163 -4.78 -16.54 2.38
C PRO A 163 -4.72 -15.87 3.76
N GLU A 164 -5.06 -16.63 4.81
CA GLU A 164 -5.04 -16.20 6.20
C GLU A 164 -3.62 -15.91 6.73
N GLU A 165 -2.59 -16.52 6.15
CA GLU A 165 -1.20 -16.35 6.54
C GLU A 165 -0.46 -15.29 5.67
N HIS A 166 -1.09 -14.78 4.61
CA HIS A 166 -0.47 -13.81 3.69
C HIS A 166 0.02 -12.56 4.40
N ALA A 167 -0.81 -11.97 5.25
CA ALA A 167 -0.47 -10.72 5.94
C ALA A 167 0.73 -10.90 6.88
N ALA A 168 0.72 -11.97 7.69
CA ALA A 168 1.80 -12.28 8.62
C ALA A 168 3.11 -12.61 7.88
N THR A 169 3.00 -13.33 6.76
CA THR A 169 4.14 -13.69 5.92
C THR A 169 4.77 -12.47 5.24
N GLN A 170 3.95 -11.54 4.74
CA GLN A 170 4.45 -10.28 4.20
C GLN A 170 5.09 -9.40 5.29
N ALA A 171 4.53 -9.39 6.50
CA ALA A 171 5.11 -8.67 7.64
C ALA A 171 6.49 -9.25 8.02
N LEU A 172 6.62 -10.58 8.03
CA LEU A 172 7.91 -11.27 8.21
C LEU A 172 8.95 -10.77 7.19
N LEU A 173 8.63 -10.78 5.90
CA LEU A 173 9.59 -10.36 4.86
C LEU A 173 10.06 -8.91 5.02
N ARG A 174 9.14 -8.02 5.40
CA ARG A 174 9.44 -6.60 5.62
C ARG A 174 10.26 -6.38 6.89
N SER A 175 10.03 -7.17 7.95
CA SER A 175 10.78 -7.03 9.21
C SER A 175 12.22 -7.52 9.13
N LEU A 176 12.55 -8.41 8.17
CA LEU A 176 13.90 -8.93 8.02
C LEU A 176 14.82 -7.85 7.48
N THR A 177 16.01 -7.74 8.06
CA THR A 177 17.09 -6.91 7.48
C THR A 177 17.58 -7.54 6.17
N PRO A 178 18.28 -6.79 5.29
CA PRO A 178 18.87 -7.35 4.08
C PRO A 178 19.77 -8.57 4.36
N ALA A 179 20.60 -8.49 5.40
CA ALA A 179 21.45 -9.60 5.82
C ALA A 179 20.64 -10.85 6.23
N ALA A 180 19.56 -10.66 7.01
CA ALA A 180 18.71 -11.77 7.41
C ALA A 180 17.93 -12.37 6.23
N ARG A 181 17.56 -11.57 5.22
CA ARG A 181 16.98 -12.11 3.98
C ARG A 181 17.98 -12.95 3.20
N GLU A 182 19.25 -12.54 3.14
CA GLU A 182 20.30 -13.37 2.53
C GLU A 182 20.51 -14.68 3.29
N ASP A 183 20.54 -14.65 4.63
CA ASP A 183 20.62 -15.87 5.44
C ASP A 183 19.46 -16.83 5.13
N LEU A 184 18.24 -16.30 5.01
CA LEU A 184 17.06 -17.08 4.63
C LEU A 184 17.16 -17.65 3.20
N ILE A 185 17.70 -16.87 2.24
CA ILE A 185 17.95 -17.35 0.87
C ILE A 185 18.96 -18.51 0.88
N VAL A 186 19.99 -18.45 1.71
CA VAL A 186 20.98 -19.53 1.83
C VAL A 186 20.34 -20.78 2.44
N LEU A 187 19.55 -20.63 3.51
CA LEU A 187 18.83 -21.74 4.14
C LEU A 187 17.88 -22.44 3.16
N LEU A 188 17.13 -21.68 2.37
CA LEU A 188 16.21 -22.24 1.37
C LEU A 188 16.89 -23.17 0.36
N ARG A 189 18.15 -22.89 0.00
CA ARG A 189 18.91 -23.76 -0.91
C ARG A 189 19.40 -25.05 -0.24
N ARG A 190 19.53 -25.05 1.09
CA ARG A 190 19.99 -26.20 1.87
C ARG A 190 18.84 -27.09 2.33
N LEU A 191 17.69 -26.50 2.64
CA LEU A 191 16.55 -27.21 3.18
C LEU A 191 15.72 -27.90 2.07
N PRO A 192 15.24 -29.13 2.30
CA PRO A 192 14.34 -29.79 1.36
C PRO A 192 13.01 -29.04 1.27
N PRO A 193 12.30 -29.09 0.12
CA PRO A 193 11.05 -28.35 -0.08
C PRO A 193 9.96 -28.60 0.97
N ALA A 194 9.91 -29.82 1.52
CA ALA A 194 8.94 -30.20 2.54
C ALA A 194 9.09 -29.42 3.86
N GLU A 195 10.26 -28.84 4.14
CA GLU A 195 10.54 -28.11 5.37
C GLU A 195 10.32 -26.60 5.27
N TRP A 196 10.13 -26.07 4.07
CA TRP A 196 10.00 -24.63 3.84
C TRP A 196 8.81 -24.01 4.58
N ASP A 197 7.65 -24.68 4.56
CA ASP A 197 6.47 -24.19 5.28
C ASP A 197 6.63 -24.23 6.81
N ALA A 198 7.39 -25.19 7.32
CA ALA A 198 7.71 -25.24 8.75
C ALA A 198 8.63 -24.08 9.14
N LEU A 199 9.67 -23.80 8.35
CA LEU A 199 10.58 -22.67 8.56
C LEU A 199 9.81 -21.34 8.52
N ARG A 200 8.94 -21.13 7.54
CA ARG A 200 8.15 -19.90 7.43
C ARG A 200 7.28 -19.68 8.67
N ARG A 201 6.54 -20.71 9.11
CA ARG A 201 5.66 -20.63 10.30
C ARG A 201 6.45 -20.38 11.58
N GLU A 202 7.62 -21.02 11.73
CA GLU A 202 8.55 -20.76 12.84
C GLU A 202 8.96 -19.28 12.88
N LEU A 203 9.40 -18.72 11.75
CA LEU A 203 9.84 -17.32 11.70
C LEU A 203 8.70 -16.33 11.94
N VAL A 204 7.49 -16.62 11.44
CA VAL A 204 6.29 -15.79 11.71
C VAL A 204 5.97 -15.77 13.20
N ALA A 205 6.04 -16.91 13.88
CA ALA A 205 5.73 -17.02 15.31
C ALA A 205 6.77 -16.35 16.22
N LEU A 206 8.01 -16.18 15.74
CA LEU A 206 9.07 -15.53 16.52
C LEU A 206 8.90 -14.01 16.59
N PRO A 207 9.25 -13.38 17.73
CA PRO A 207 9.40 -11.94 17.82
C PRO A 207 10.40 -11.41 16.79
N GLU A 208 10.13 -10.25 16.19
CA GLU A 208 10.93 -9.70 15.08
C GLU A 208 12.43 -9.60 15.42
N THR A 209 12.72 -9.23 16.67
CA THR A 209 14.08 -9.08 17.20
C THR A 209 14.87 -10.39 17.26
N GLN A 210 14.20 -11.54 17.26
CA GLN A 210 14.84 -12.85 17.38
C GLN A 210 15.03 -13.56 16.03
N ARG A 211 14.31 -13.13 14.98
CA ARG A 211 14.29 -13.81 13.67
C ARG A 211 15.68 -13.91 13.04
N ALA A 212 16.45 -12.83 13.03
CA ALA A 212 17.79 -12.81 12.44
C ALA A 212 18.80 -13.69 13.21
N ALA A 213 18.71 -13.74 14.54
CA ALA A 213 19.53 -14.65 15.34
C ALA A 213 19.17 -16.11 15.06
N ARG A 214 17.88 -16.41 14.91
CA ARG A 214 17.41 -17.75 14.61
C ARG A 214 17.89 -18.27 13.26
N LEU A 215 17.82 -17.44 12.22
CA LEU A 215 18.31 -17.79 10.87
C LEU A 215 19.80 -18.13 10.90
N ARG A 216 20.61 -17.35 11.61
CA ARG A 216 22.05 -17.61 11.74
C ARG A 216 22.35 -18.90 12.51
N ALA A 217 21.60 -19.21 13.57
CA ALA A 217 21.74 -20.47 14.29
C ALA A 217 21.49 -21.68 13.37
N ARG A 218 20.38 -21.64 12.60
CA ARG A 218 20.04 -22.69 11.62
C ARG A 218 21.08 -22.88 10.51
N LEU A 219 21.86 -21.85 10.19
CA LEU A 219 22.92 -21.95 9.17
C LEU A 219 24.21 -22.60 9.69
N ALA A 220 24.39 -22.61 11.02
CA ALA A 220 25.53 -23.20 11.71
C ALA A 220 25.31 -24.68 12.08
N ASP A 221 24.05 -25.10 12.14
CA ASP A 221 23.62 -26.51 12.24
C ASP A 221 23.82 -27.25 10.90
#